data_AF-W1YR14-F1
#
_entry.id   AF-W1YR14-F1
#
_cell.length_a   1.000
_cell.length_b   1.000
_cell.length_c   1.000
_cell.angle_alpha   90.00
_cell.angle_beta   90.00
_cell.angle_gamma   90.00
#
_symmetry.space_group_name_H-M   'P 1'
#
loop_
_entity.id
_entity.type
_entity.pdbx_description
1 polymer ?
#
loop_
_entity_poly.entity_id
_entity_poly.type
_entity_poly.pdbx_seq_one_letter_code
_entity_poly.pdbx_strand_id
1 'polypeptide(L)'
;GVLDRSEGILTWIIEGFDDRWGYSFEPHGVYKLLVKKAKLLEDLGYMRPSWNNRYYVLEVLEEHAKHSELEVLSAYLKTPKYLHTDRGDFLLNREYQYYTAR
;
A
#
# COMPACT_ATOMS: atom_id res chain seq x y z
N GLY A 1 -0.08 20.99 1.18
CA GLY A 1 1.08 20.20 0.77
C GLY A 1 0.89 19.76 -0.67
N VAL A 2 1.96 19.64 -1.45
CA VAL A 2 1.89 19.11 -2.82
C VAL A 2 1.73 17.59 -2.76
N LEU A 3 0.87 17.02 -3.60
CA LEU A 3 0.67 15.58 -3.71
C LEU A 3 1.93 14.93 -4.34
N ASP A 4 2.62 14.09 -3.58
CA ASP A 4 3.72 13.26 -4.07
C ASP A 4 3.16 11.89 -4.52
N ARG A 5 3.48 11.49 -5.76
CA ARG A 5 3.03 10.22 -6.38
C ARG A 5 4.14 9.18 -6.47
N SER A 6 5.30 9.43 -5.84
CA SER A 6 6.41 8.49 -5.84
C SER A 6 6.08 7.20 -5.09
N GLU A 7 6.61 6.07 -5.59
CA GLU A 7 6.55 4.81 -4.86
C GLU A 7 7.38 4.92 -3.58
N GLY A 8 6.79 4.54 -2.45
CA GLY A 8 7.41 4.62 -1.14
C GLY A 8 7.15 3.39 -0.30
N ILE A 9 8.02 3.15 0.68
CA ILE A 9 7.92 2.01 1.60
C ILE A 9 7.57 2.54 2.98
N LEU A 10 6.42 2.12 3.51
CA LEU A 10 6.07 2.35 4.91
C LEU A 10 6.75 1.29 5.78
N THR A 11 7.45 1.74 6.81
CA THR A 11 8.14 0.89 7.78
C THR A 11 7.64 1.27 9.17
N TRP A 12 7.50 0.31 10.09
CA TRP A 12 7.04 0.60 11.45
C TRP A 12 8.22 0.94 12.37
N ILE A 13 8.10 2.02 13.13
CA ILE A 13 8.85 2.23 14.39
C ILE A 13 7.80 2.58 15.42
N ILE A 14 7.23 1.57 16.08
CA ILE A 14 6.41 1.80 17.27
C ILE A 14 7.31 1.44 18.46
N GLU A 15 7.91 2.46 19.10
CA GLU A 15 8.60 2.26 20.37
C GLU A 15 7.58 1.81 21.43
N GLY A 16 7.87 0.71 22.14
CA GLY A 16 7.01 0.16 23.20
C GLY A 16 6.18 -1.07 22.83
N PHE A 17 6.32 -1.59 21.61
CA PHE A 17 5.72 -2.87 21.20
C PHE A 17 6.81 -3.93 21.00
N ASP A 18 7.27 -4.54 22.10
CA ASP A 18 8.31 -5.58 22.04
C ASP A 18 7.86 -6.86 21.31
N ASP A 19 6.55 -7.16 21.21
CA ASP A 19 6.10 -8.48 20.76
C ASP A 19 4.97 -8.50 19.71
N ARG A 20 4.41 -7.36 19.29
CA ARG A 20 3.32 -7.35 18.27
C ARG A 20 3.73 -6.55 17.06
N TRP A 21 4.10 -7.29 16.03
CA TRP A 21 4.42 -6.84 14.70
C TRP A 21 3.27 -6.02 14.11
N GLY A 22 3.50 -4.71 13.93
CA GLY A 22 2.80 -3.83 12.98
C GLY A 22 1.29 -3.66 13.18
N TYR A 23 0.79 -2.44 13.03
CA TYR A 23 -0.63 -2.26 12.81
C TYR A 23 -0.98 -2.81 11.41
N SER A 24 -2.00 -3.66 11.32
CA SER A 24 -2.43 -4.27 10.07
C SER A 24 -3.40 -3.32 9.36
N PHE A 25 -2.97 -2.73 8.25
CA PHE A 25 -3.85 -1.91 7.44
C PHE A 25 -4.85 -2.77 6.67
N GLU A 26 -6.12 -2.36 6.68
CA GLU A 26 -7.11 -2.94 5.77
C GLU A 26 -6.70 -2.72 4.31
N PRO A 27 -6.77 -3.77 3.47
CA PRO A 27 -6.50 -3.65 2.04
C PRO A 27 -7.36 -2.55 1.41
N HIS A 28 -6.69 -1.62 0.72
CA HIS A 28 -7.33 -0.48 0.04
C HIS A 28 -8.10 0.48 0.96
N GLY A 29 -7.86 0.44 2.27
CA GLY A 29 -8.35 1.45 3.21
C GLY A 29 -7.61 2.78 3.01
N VAL A 30 -8.28 3.87 3.37
CA VAL A 30 -7.72 5.22 3.24
C VAL A 30 -7.37 5.72 4.63
N TYR A 31 -6.07 5.89 4.87
CA TYR A 31 -5.53 6.22 6.18
C TYR A 31 -4.89 7.62 6.19
N LYS A 32 -5.07 8.33 7.29
CA LYS A 32 -4.28 9.52 7.61
C LYS A 32 -3.23 9.13 8.64
N LEU A 33 -1.96 9.29 8.30
CA LEU A 33 -0.85 8.83 9.12
C LEU A 33 0.04 10.00 9.53
N LEU A 34 0.53 9.96 10.78
CA LEU A 34 1.70 10.74 11.16
C LEU A 34 2.94 9.90 10.89
N VAL A 35 3.84 10.43 10.06
CA VAL A 35 5.03 9.72 9.63
C VAL A 35 6.31 10.54 9.81
N LYS A 36 7.42 9.86 9.97
CA LYS A 36 8.78 10.42 9.97
C LYS A 36 9.56 9.86 8.79
N LYS A 37 10.09 10.72 7.92
CA LYS A 37 10.94 10.27 6.81
C LYS A 37 12.19 9.56 7.35
N ALA A 38 12.49 8.38 6.80
CA ALA A 38 13.67 7.63 7.19
C ALA A 38 14.94 8.30 6.66
N LYS A 39 16.08 8.01 7.31
CA LYS A 39 17.37 8.40 6.78
C LYS A 39 17.61 7.67 5.46
N LEU A 40 18.23 8.38 4.52
CA LEU A 40 18.72 7.78 3.29
C LEU A 40 19.69 6.66 3.64
N LEU A 41 19.53 5.51 2.98
CA LEU A 41 20.53 4.48 2.94
C LEU A 41 21.65 4.95 2.04
N GLU A 42 22.88 4.61 2.42
CA GLU A 42 24.03 4.69 1.53
C GLU A 42 23.72 3.86 0.28
N ASP A 43 23.98 4.44 -0.88
CA ASP A 43 23.72 3.78 -2.15
C ASP A 43 24.75 2.65 -2.34
N LEU A 44 24.25 1.41 -2.33
CA LEU A 44 25.06 0.22 -2.56
C LEU A 44 25.14 -0.17 -4.05
N GLY A 45 24.63 0.66 -4.96
CA GLY A 45 24.73 0.50 -6.42
C GLY A 45 23.69 -0.44 -7.05
N TYR A 46 22.91 -1.15 -6.23
CA TYR A 46 21.82 -2.04 -6.67
C TYR A 46 20.47 -1.67 -6.04
N MET A 47 20.40 -0.55 -5.32
CA MET A 47 19.20 -0.15 -4.59
C MET A 47 18.15 0.46 -5.51
N ARG A 48 16.89 0.09 -5.31
CA ARG A 48 15.76 0.74 -6.00
C ARG A 48 15.54 2.13 -5.41
N PRO A 49 15.19 3.16 -6.21
CA PRO A 49 14.90 4.50 -5.70
C PRO A 49 13.85 4.53 -4.57
N SER A 50 12.85 3.63 -4.60
CA SER A 50 11.82 3.51 -3.55
C SER A 50 12.36 3.13 -2.17
N TRP A 51 13.56 2.54 -2.09
CA TRP A 51 14.20 2.17 -0.82
C TRP A 51 14.66 3.40 -0.03
N ASN A 52 14.90 4.52 -0.71
CA ASN A 52 15.20 5.80 -0.08
C ASN A 52 13.96 6.69 0.12
N ASN A 53 12.81 6.26 -0.39
CA ASN A 53 11.51 6.86 -0.10
C ASN A 53 10.78 6.10 1.01
N ARG A 54 11.48 5.94 2.15
CA ARG A 54 10.97 5.22 3.32
C ARG A 54 10.41 6.18 4.36
N TYR A 55 9.31 5.79 4.97
CA TYR A 55 8.67 6.54 6.05
C TYR A 55 8.40 5.62 7.23
N TYR A 56 8.73 6.09 8.42
CA TYR A 56 8.39 5.46 9.68
C TYR A 56 7.00 5.92 10.11
N VAL A 57 6.06 4.99 10.26
CA VAL A 57 4.73 5.32 10.80
C VAL A 57 4.88 5.50 12.31
N LEU A 58 4.50 6.69 12.80
CA LEU A 58 4.51 7.03 14.22
C LEU A 58 3.13 6.84 14.85
N GLU A 59 2.08 7.22 14.12
CA GLU A 59 0.70 7.18 14.62
C GLU A 59 -0.29 7.05 13.45
N VAL A 60 -1.39 6.33 13.68
CA VAL A 60 -2.56 6.31 12.80
C VAL A 60 -3.55 7.37 13.31
N LEU A 61 -3.72 8.45 12.54
CA LEU A 61 -4.59 9.56 12.92
C LEU A 61 -6.06 9.30 12.54
N GLU A 62 -6.30 8.55 11.46
CA GLU A 62 -7.63 8.23 10.94
C GLU A 62 -7.57 6.97 10.05
N GLU A 63 -8.48 6.01 10.27
CA GLU A 63 -8.48 4.69 9.60
C GLU A 63 -9.40 4.61 8.36
N HIS A 64 -10.37 5.51 8.27
CA HIS A 64 -11.37 5.57 7.21
C HIS A 64 -11.51 7.01 6.68
N ALA A 65 -10.36 7.64 6.43
CA ALA A 65 -10.32 9.00 5.95
C ALA A 65 -10.99 9.12 4.58
N LYS A 66 -11.73 10.21 4.36
CA LYS A 66 -12.38 10.47 3.07
C LYS A 66 -11.46 11.26 2.16
N HIS A 67 -11.12 10.68 1.02
CA HIS A 67 -10.35 11.35 -0.02
C HIS A 67 -10.78 10.86 -1.40
N SER A 68 -11.47 11.72 -2.16
CA SER A 68 -12.14 11.36 -3.41
C SER A 68 -11.24 10.62 -4.41
N GLU A 69 -10.01 11.11 -4.64
CA GLU A 69 -9.08 10.44 -5.57
C GLU A 69 -8.65 9.03 -5.10
N LEU A 70 -8.50 8.84 -3.78
CA LEU A 70 -8.08 7.55 -3.21
C LEU A 70 -9.25 6.58 -3.13
N GLU A 71 -10.46 7.08 -2.90
CA GLU A 71 -11.70 6.29 -2.94
C GLU A 71 -11.96 5.76 -4.35
N VAL A 72 -11.78 6.60 -5.38
CA VAL A 72 -11.87 6.16 -6.79
C VAL A 72 -10.82 5.09 -7.10
N LEU A 73 -9.58 5.29 -6.65
CA LEU A 73 -8.52 4.29 -6.82
C LEU A 73 -8.84 2.98 -6.10
N SER A 74 -9.30 3.05 -4.85
CA SER A 74 -9.71 1.88 -4.05
C SER A 74 -10.82 1.08 -4.76
N ALA A 75 -11.85 1.76 -5.26
CA ALA A 75 -12.92 1.13 -6.03
C ALA A 75 -12.41 0.45 -7.31
N TYR A 76 -11.52 1.12 -8.05
CA TYR A 76 -10.89 0.53 -9.25
C TYR A 76 -10.04 -0.71 -8.91
N LEU A 77 -9.30 -0.69 -7.80
CA LEU A 77 -8.47 -1.82 -7.37
C LEU A 77 -9.32 -3.03 -6.92
N LYS A 78 -10.47 -2.79 -6.29
CA LYS A 78 -11.43 -3.84 -5.88
C LYS A 78 -12.21 -4.45 -7.05
N THR A 79 -12.35 -3.73 -8.16
CA THR A 79 -13.12 -4.20 -9.32
C THR A 79 -12.46 -5.43 -9.97
N PRO A 80 -13.13 -6.58 -10.07
CA PRO A 80 -12.59 -7.78 -10.73
C PRO A 80 -12.22 -7.53 -12.19
N LYS A 81 -11.23 -8.26 -12.71
CA LYS A 81 -10.83 -8.18 -14.13
C LYS A 81 -11.05 -9.50 -14.86
N TYR A 82 -11.73 -9.42 -16.00
CA TYR A 82 -11.84 -10.53 -16.94
C TYR A 82 -10.60 -10.58 -17.82
N LEU A 83 -10.10 -11.80 -18.01
CA LEU A 83 -8.99 -12.11 -18.89
C LEU A 83 -9.45 -13.18 -19.87
N HIS A 84 -9.45 -12.83 -21.15
CA HIS A 84 -9.76 -13.74 -22.24
C HIS A 84 -8.45 -14.27 -22.82
N THR A 85 -8.30 -15.59 -22.86
CA THR A 85 -7.08 -16.24 -23.35
C THR A 85 -7.43 -17.46 -24.19
N ASP A 86 -6.47 -17.98 -24.96
CA ASP A 86 -6.64 -19.22 -25.72
C ASP A 86 -6.91 -20.45 -24.83
N ARG A 87 -6.68 -20.33 -23.51
CA ARG A 87 -6.90 -21.39 -22.51
C ARG A 87 -8.22 -21.26 -21.76
N GLY A 88 -9.07 -20.30 -22.15
CA GLY A 88 -10.36 -20.03 -21.53
C GLY A 88 -10.44 -18.64 -20.89
N ASP A 89 -11.58 -18.43 -20.24
CA ASP A 89 -11.94 -17.17 -19.60
C ASP A 89 -11.65 -17.24 -18.10
N PHE A 90 -10.91 -16.25 -17.61
CA PHE A 90 -10.53 -16.16 -16.21
C PHE A 90 -11.08 -14.87 -15.62
N LEU A 91 -11.64 -14.99 -14.41
CA LEU A 91 -11.99 -13.83 -13.59
C LEU A 91 -10.94 -13.68 -12.49
N LEU A 92 -10.16 -12.60 -12.54
CA LEU A 92 -9.28 -12.19 -11.45
C LEU A 92 -10.09 -11.42 -10.43
N ASN A 93 -10.34 -12.04 -9.28
CA ASN A 93 -10.87 -11.33 -8.14
C ASN A 93 -9.72 -10.56 -7.46
N ARG A 94 -9.65 -9.26 -7.73
CA ARG A 94 -8.57 -8.39 -7.25
C ARG A 94 -8.67 -8.05 -5.76
N GLU A 95 -9.83 -8.27 -5.16
CA GLU A 95 -10.02 -8.12 -3.71
C GLU A 95 -9.30 -9.25 -2.94
N TYR A 96 -9.35 -10.47 -3.46
CA TYR A 96 -8.78 -11.65 -2.80
C TYR A 96 -7.53 -12.23 -3.50
N GLN A 97 -7.08 -11.57 -4.58
CA GLN A 97 -5.88 -11.93 -5.34
C GLN A 97 -5.86 -13.38 -5.87
N TYR A 98 -7.02 -13.96 -6.20
CA TYR A 98 -7.12 -15.29 -6.82
C TYR A 98 -7.96 -15.28 -8.10
N TYR A 99 -7.76 -16.32 -8.92
CA TYR A 99 -8.52 -16.54 -10.16
C TYR A 99 -9.59 -17.59 -9.96
N THR A 100 -10.75 -17.38 -10.57
CA THR A 100 -11.74 -18.44 -10.80
C THR A 100 -11.87 -18.68 -12.29
N ALA A 101 -11.74 -19.95 -12.70
CA ALA A 101 -12.13 -20.39 -14.02
C ALA A 101 -13.66 -20.51 -14.10
N ARG A 102 -14.23 -20.19 -15.26
CA ARG A 102 -15.63 -20.46 -15.58
C ARG A 102 -15.72 -21.34 -16.82
#